data_AF-H0EKY7-F1
#
_entry.id   AF-H0EKY7-F1
#
_cell.length_a   1.000
_cell.length_b   1.000
_cell.length_c   1.000
_cell.angle_alpha   90.00
_cell.angle_beta   90.00
_cell.angle_gamma   90.00
#
_symmetry.space_group_name_H-M   'P 1'
#
loop_
_entity.id
_entity.type
_entity.pdbx_description
1 polymer ?
#
loop_
_entity_poly.entity_id
_entity_poly.type
_entity_poly.pdbx_seq_one_letter_code
_entity_poly.pdbx_strand_id
1 'polypeptide(L)'
;MGSSGGEGALVGFRASLLGIGTDIGGSIRGPAANCGLKAVGGGQEQIVPTIGPLSTSLEGLKIFTKTLIDAKPWLREPGLLPFPWKEEDFFNGRKIKVAVIWDDGVVKPQPPVTRALKEVVDKLASSDKFEVVDWKPYQHDRAWEIISWDGTPTVKNKVDVSKDSVDMNHEPRNERDEENVALWKEHGAEGYKDAPVSLQLVGRRYVDTVA
;
A
#
# COMPACT_ATOMS: atom_id res chain seq x y z
N MET A 1 0.83 -12.91 7.24
CA MET A 1 1.29 -11.75 6.43
C MET A 1 0.70 -10.46 6.99
N GLY A 2 1.20 -9.29 6.58
CA GLY A 2 0.80 -7.99 7.12
C GLY A 2 0.88 -6.84 6.12
N SER A 3 0.75 -5.58 6.53
CA SER A 3 0.67 -5.12 7.93
C SER A 3 -0.65 -5.42 8.63
N SER A 4 -1.76 -5.58 7.91
CA SER A 4 -3.10 -5.87 8.48
C SER A 4 -3.29 -7.34 8.87
N GLY A 5 -2.24 -7.98 9.38
CA GLY A 5 -2.22 -9.42 9.69
C GLY A 5 -3.11 -9.80 10.86
N GLY A 6 -3.17 -8.96 11.89
CA GLY A 6 -4.05 -9.15 13.04
C GLY A 6 -5.53 -9.14 12.65
N GLU A 7 -5.92 -8.19 11.81
CA GLU A 7 -7.28 -8.12 11.23
C GLU A 7 -7.61 -9.34 10.38
N GLY A 8 -6.67 -9.75 9.51
CA GLY A 8 -6.82 -10.96 8.71
C GLY A 8 -7.02 -12.22 9.55
N ALA A 9 -6.28 -12.36 10.67
CA ALA A 9 -6.42 -13.48 11.58
C ALA A 9 -7.74 -13.45 12.35
N LEU A 10 -8.10 -12.30 12.95
CA LEU A 10 -9.33 -12.17 13.75
C LEU A 10 -10.60 -12.40 12.93
N VAL A 11 -10.67 -11.82 11.73
CA VAL A 11 -11.82 -12.02 10.85
C VAL A 11 -11.82 -13.44 10.26
N GLY A 12 -10.65 -14.00 9.93
CA GLY A 12 -10.51 -15.38 9.45
C GLY A 12 -11.00 -16.42 10.46
N PHE A 13 -10.69 -16.22 11.74
CA PHE A 13 -11.17 -17.07 12.84
C PHE A 13 -12.61 -16.75 13.27
N ARG A 14 -13.30 -15.83 12.59
CA ARG A 14 -14.66 -15.39 12.93
C ARG A 14 -14.78 -14.82 14.35
N ALA A 15 -13.68 -14.33 14.90
CA ALA A 15 -13.65 -13.59 16.17
C ALA A 15 -14.10 -12.13 15.96
N SER A 16 -14.05 -11.64 14.72
CA SER A 16 -14.67 -10.38 14.30
C SER A 16 -15.46 -10.57 13.00
N LEU A 17 -16.55 -9.83 12.84
CA LEU A 17 -17.35 -9.81 11.62
C LEU A 17 -16.74 -8.89 10.54
N LEU A 18 -15.91 -7.93 10.94
CA LEU A 18 -15.36 -6.88 10.08
C LEU A 18 -14.01 -6.40 10.64
N GLY A 19 -13.04 -6.18 9.75
CA GLY A 19 -11.75 -5.57 10.08
C GLY A 19 -11.46 -4.33 9.23
N ILE A 20 -10.64 -3.41 9.75
CA ILE A 20 -10.18 -2.22 9.02
C ILE A 20 -8.66 -2.29 8.89
N GLY A 21 -8.15 -2.27 7.66
CA GLY A 21 -6.71 -2.30 7.39
C GLY A 21 -6.25 -1.12 6.54
N THR A 22 -4.93 -1.03 6.37
CA THR A 22 -4.27 -0.07 5.47
C THR A 22 -3.53 -0.80 4.35
N ASP A 23 -3.65 -0.37 3.10
CA ASP A 23 -3.00 -0.98 1.92
C ASP A 23 -2.23 0.07 1.12
N ILE A 24 -0.91 -0.12 0.99
CA ILE A 24 -0.07 0.63 0.04
C ILE A 24 0.57 -0.29 -1.01
N GLY A 25 1.06 -1.45 -0.58
CA GLY A 25 1.71 -2.46 -1.43
C GLY A 25 1.05 -3.84 -1.36
N GLY A 26 -0.23 -3.94 -0.95
CA GLY A 26 -0.95 -5.20 -0.76
C GLY A 26 -1.20 -5.56 0.70
N SER A 27 -1.07 -4.62 1.63
CA SER A 27 -1.12 -4.89 3.08
C SER A 27 -2.52 -5.19 3.64
N ILE A 28 -3.58 -5.09 2.83
CA ILE A 28 -4.91 -5.66 3.11
C ILE A 28 -5.13 -6.92 2.25
N ARG A 29 -4.80 -6.85 0.95
CA ARG A 29 -5.00 -7.96 -0.01
C ARG A 29 -4.19 -9.22 0.35
N GLY A 30 -2.94 -9.05 0.77
CA GLY A 30 -2.04 -10.13 1.18
C GLY A 30 -2.58 -10.90 2.39
N PRO A 31 -2.84 -10.25 3.54
CA PRO A 31 -3.50 -10.91 4.66
C PRO A 31 -4.83 -11.56 4.30
N ALA A 32 -5.68 -10.88 3.51
CA ALA A 32 -6.96 -11.43 3.10
C ALA A 32 -6.83 -12.73 2.28
N ALA A 33 -5.94 -12.77 1.28
CA ALA A 33 -5.70 -13.95 0.48
C ALA A 33 -5.20 -15.14 1.31
N ASN A 34 -4.34 -14.90 2.30
CA ASN A 34 -3.80 -15.95 3.16
C ASN A 34 -4.81 -16.45 4.21
N CYS A 35 -5.78 -15.62 4.60
CA CYS A 35 -6.78 -15.95 5.61
C CYS A 35 -8.15 -16.29 5.03
N GLY A 36 -8.29 -16.40 3.70
CA GLY A 36 -9.54 -16.76 3.03
C GLY A 36 -10.61 -15.66 3.11
N LEU A 37 -10.20 -14.40 3.15
CA LEU A 37 -11.08 -13.24 3.30
C LEU A 37 -11.22 -12.46 1.98
N LYS A 38 -12.25 -11.61 1.92
CA LYS A 38 -12.43 -10.64 0.84
C LYS A 38 -11.94 -9.27 1.30
N ALA A 39 -11.28 -8.55 0.38
CA ALA A 39 -10.74 -7.22 0.61
C ALA A 39 -11.18 -6.27 -0.50
N VAL A 40 -11.45 -5.02 -0.14
CA VAL A 40 -11.61 -3.92 -1.08
C VAL A 40 -10.59 -2.84 -0.73
N GLY A 41 -9.85 -2.36 -1.73
CA GLY A 41 -8.96 -1.20 -1.60
C GLY A 41 -8.92 -0.44 -2.93
N GLY A 42 -8.88 0.88 -2.86
CA GLY A 42 -8.55 1.78 -3.97
C GLY A 42 -7.67 2.94 -3.53
N GLY A 43 -6.57 3.17 -4.25
CA GLY A 43 -5.76 4.41 -4.24
C GLY A 43 -5.57 4.90 -5.69
N GLN A 44 -5.03 6.08 -6.04
CA GLN A 44 -3.94 6.88 -5.44
C GLN A 44 -3.92 8.31 -6.05
N GLU A 45 -2.97 9.18 -5.66
CA GLU A 45 -2.53 10.31 -6.51
C GLU A 45 -1.15 10.07 -7.18
N GLN A 46 -0.25 9.29 -6.57
CA GLN A 46 0.85 8.60 -7.27
C GLN A 46 1.22 7.25 -6.61
N ILE A 47 1.47 7.17 -5.29
CA ILE A 47 1.28 5.95 -4.46
C ILE A 47 0.70 6.24 -3.06
N VAL A 48 -0.63 6.41 -2.94
CA VAL A 48 -1.30 6.80 -1.68
C VAL A 48 -1.79 5.57 -0.89
N PRO A 49 -1.55 5.51 0.44
CA PRO A 49 -2.09 4.44 1.29
C PRO A 49 -3.61 4.53 1.37
N THR A 50 -4.27 3.36 1.37
CA THR A 50 -5.73 3.25 1.37
C THR A 50 -6.23 2.60 2.64
N ILE A 51 -7.41 3.01 3.11
CA ILE A 51 -8.14 2.33 4.19
C ILE A 51 -9.34 1.58 3.58
N GLY A 52 -9.53 0.31 3.94
CA GLY A 52 -10.61 -0.50 3.38
C GLY A 52 -11.09 -1.64 4.29
N PRO A 53 -12.33 -2.11 4.10
CA PRO A 53 -12.90 -3.18 4.91
C PRO A 53 -12.40 -4.58 4.53
N LEU A 54 -12.34 -5.46 5.54
CA LEU A 54 -12.14 -6.90 5.43
C LEU A 54 -13.39 -7.63 5.92
N SER A 55 -13.96 -8.51 5.09
CA SER A 55 -15.16 -9.27 5.44
C SER A 55 -15.18 -10.64 4.74
N THR A 56 -15.90 -11.59 5.31
CA THR A 56 -16.16 -12.91 4.70
C THR A 56 -17.33 -12.88 3.70
N SER A 57 -18.14 -11.81 3.71
CA SER A 57 -19.31 -11.63 2.84
C SER A 57 -19.17 -10.38 1.96
N LEU A 58 -19.77 -10.41 0.76
CA LEU A 58 -19.81 -9.25 -0.13
C LEU A 58 -20.72 -8.16 0.45
N GLU A 59 -21.79 -8.58 1.09
CA GLU A 59 -22.79 -7.79 1.79
C GLU A 59 -22.15 -6.97 2.91
N GLY A 60 -21.24 -7.58 3.69
CA GLY A 60 -20.48 -6.87 4.73
C GLY A 60 -19.57 -5.78 4.16
N LEU A 61 -18.90 -6.05 3.04
CA LEU A 61 -18.10 -5.03 2.33
C LEU A 61 -18.99 -3.90 1.81
N LYS A 62 -20.15 -4.23 1.22
CA LYS A 62 -21.11 -3.26 0.70
C LYS A 62 -21.68 -2.37 1.79
N ILE A 63 -22.15 -2.92 2.91
CA ILE A 63 -22.72 -2.14 4.01
C ILE A 63 -21.68 -1.16 4.54
N PHE A 64 -20.46 -1.61 4.86
CA PHE A 64 -19.41 -0.72 5.35
C PHE A 64 -19.09 0.41 4.36
N THR A 65 -18.84 0.05 3.10
CA THR A 65 -18.42 1.01 2.07
C THR A 65 -19.53 2.02 1.77
N LYS A 66 -20.78 1.54 1.65
CA LYS A 66 -21.94 2.40 1.43
C LYS A 66 -22.18 3.34 2.61
N THR A 67 -22.16 2.84 3.84
CA THR A 67 -22.31 3.68 5.04
C THR A 67 -21.24 4.76 5.11
N LEU A 68 -19.99 4.44 4.78
CA LEU A 68 -18.89 5.41 4.76
C LEU A 68 -19.10 6.48 3.67
N ILE A 69 -19.51 6.09 2.47
CA ILE A 69 -19.78 7.02 1.36
C ILE A 69 -21.02 7.89 1.65
N ASP A 70 -22.09 7.32 2.20
CA ASP A 70 -23.33 8.02 2.54
C ASP A 70 -23.11 9.10 3.62
N ALA A 71 -22.07 8.95 4.45
CA ALA A 71 -21.65 9.96 5.42
C ALA A 71 -21.00 11.20 4.77
N LYS A 72 -20.78 11.18 3.44
CA LYS A 72 -20.21 12.28 2.64
C LYS A 72 -18.91 12.83 3.23
N PRO A 73 -17.87 11.98 3.44
CA PRO A 73 -16.65 12.37 4.13
C PRO A 73 -15.89 13.51 3.43
N TRP A 74 -16.10 13.68 2.12
CA TRP A 74 -15.59 14.80 1.33
C TRP A 74 -16.07 16.18 1.79
N LEU A 75 -17.14 16.28 2.59
CA LEU A 75 -17.56 17.54 3.21
C LEU A 75 -16.64 17.96 4.37
N ARG A 76 -15.83 17.04 4.89
CA ARG A 76 -14.86 17.28 5.96
C ARG A 76 -13.42 17.23 5.45
N GLU A 77 -13.12 16.31 4.54
CA GLU A 77 -11.80 16.14 3.92
C GLU A 77 -11.86 16.51 2.43
N PRO A 78 -11.45 17.74 2.04
CA PRO A 78 -11.53 18.22 0.67
C PRO A 78 -10.68 17.42 -0.33
N GLY A 79 -9.68 16.66 0.13
CA GLY A 79 -8.89 15.76 -0.72
C GLY A 79 -9.65 14.54 -1.22
N LEU A 80 -10.84 14.24 -0.70
CA LEU A 80 -11.66 13.12 -1.15
C LEU A 80 -12.54 13.50 -2.33
N LEU A 81 -12.60 12.63 -3.34
CA LEU A 81 -13.50 12.80 -4.47
C LEU A 81 -14.96 12.64 -4.01
N PRO A 82 -15.86 13.60 -4.34
CA PRO A 82 -17.24 13.60 -3.88
C PRO A 82 -18.11 12.64 -4.71
N PHE A 83 -17.85 11.34 -4.60
CA PHE A 83 -18.60 10.31 -5.31
C PHE A 83 -19.70 9.70 -4.44
N PRO A 84 -20.99 9.98 -4.73
CA PRO A 84 -22.09 9.30 -4.04
C PRO A 84 -22.13 7.81 -4.43
N TRP A 85 -22.69 6.99 -3.53
CA TRP A 85 -22.94 5.58 -3.80
C TRP A 85 -23.95 5.44 -4.94
N LYS A 86 -23.64 4.62 -5.94
CA LYS A 86 -24.50 4.36 -7.09
C LYS A 86 -24.99 2.93 -7.04
N GLU A 87 -26.30 2.74 -7.09
CA GLU A 87 -26.93 1.42 -7.20
C GLU A 87 -27.34 1.08 -8.65
N GLU A 88 -27.21 2.03 -9.54
CA GLU A 88 -27.52 1.88 -10.96
C GLU A 88 -26.56 0.89 -11.64
N ASP A 89 -27.10 0.10 -12.57
CA ASP A 89 -26.26 -0.76 -13.42
C ASP A 89 -25.44 0.12 -14.38
N PHE A 90 -24.19 0.39 -14.02
CA PHE A 90 -23.26 1.16 -14.85
C PHE A 90 -23.07 0.56 -16.26
N PHE A 91 -23.21 -0.76 -16.38
CA PHE A 91 -22.98 -1.45 -17.64
C PHE A 91 -24.19 -1.36 -18.56
N ASN A 92 -25.40 -1.08 -18.04
CA ASN A 92 -26.65 -0.97 -18.81
C ASN A 92 -26.84 -2.16 -19.77
N GLY A 93 -26.61 -3.38 -19.26
CA GLY A 93 -26.69 -4.61 -20.07
C GLY A 93 -25.56 -4.82 -21.09
N ARG A 94 -24.55 -3.92 -21.17
CA ARG A 94 -23.35 -4.16 -21.99
C ARG A 94 -22.51 -5.29 -21.40
N LYS A 95 -21.83 -6.04 -22.28
CA LYS A 95 -20.87 -7.05 -21.84
C LYS A 95 -19.72 -6.40 -21.07
N ILE A 96 -19.31 -7.04 -19.98
CA ILE A 96 -18.18 -6.61 -19.15
C ILE A 96 -16.91 -7.21 -19.73
N LYS A 97 -16.00 -6.36 -20.19
CA LYS A 97 -14.67 -6.78 -20.66
C LYS A 97 -13.74 -6.99 -19.47
N VAL A 98 -13.26 -8.21 -19.27
CA VAL A 98 -12.34 -8.58 -18.19
C VAL A 98 -10.99 -8.92 -18.79
N ALA A 99 -10.00 -8.08 -18.49
CA ALA A 99 -8.60 -8.29 -18.87
C ALA A 99 -7.91 -9.21 -17.86
N VAL A 100 -7.18 -10.20 -18.34
CA VAL A 100 -6.47 -11.18 -17.50
C VAL A 100 -4.97 -11.07 -17.72
N ILE A 101 -4.23 -10.84 -16.64
CA ILE A 101 -2.77 -10.99 -16.61
C ILE A 101 -2.47 -12.35 -16.02
N TRP A 102 -1.81 -13.20 -16.80
CA TRP A 102 -1.39 -14.53 -16.34
C TRP A 102 -0.06 -14.50 -15.58
N ASP A 103 0.79 -13.55 -15.91
CA ASP A 103 2.14 -13.35 -15.38
C ASP A 103 2.51 -11.89 -15.66
N ASP A 104 3.11 -11.20 -14.69
CA ASP A 104 3.48 -9.78 -14.82
C ASP A 104 4.85 -9.57 -15.50
N GLY A 105 5.55 -10.64 -15.85
CA GLY A 105 6.89 -10.65 -16.42
C GLY A 105 8.01 -10.60 -15.38
N VAL A 106 7.68 -10.42 -14.09
CA VAL A 106 8.63 -10.26 -12.98
C VAL A 106 8.53 -11.45 -12.02
N VAL A 107 7.32 -11.91 -11.70
CA VAL A 107 7.04 -13.02 -10.78
C VAL A 107 6.01 -13.97 -11.38
N LYS A 108 6.41 -15.25 -11.48
CA LYS A 108 5.51 -16.34 -11.88
C LYS A 108 4.54 -16.70 -10.75
N PRO A 109 3.21 -16.75 -10.99
CA PRO A 109 2.27 -17.24 -10.00
C PRO A 109 2.51 -18.72 -9.70
N GLN A 110 2.32 -19.10 -8.43
CA GLN A 110 2.43 -20.49 -8.01
C GLN A 110 1.33 -21.35 -8.66
N PRO A 111 1.56 -22.67 -8.86
CA PRO A 111 0.57 -23.58 -9.44
C PRO A 111 -0.87 -23.47 -8.89
N PRO A 112 -1.11 -23.36 -7.56
CA PRO A 112 -2.47 -23.20 -7.05
C PRO A 112 -3.12 -21.87 -7.44
N VAL A 113 -2.36 -20.78 -7.53
CA VAL A 113 -2.87 -19.46 -7.97
C VAL A 113 -3.22 -19.51 -9.45
N THR A 114 -2.35 -20.11 -10.27
CA THR A 114 -2.60 -20.30 -11.71
C THR A 114 -3.84 -21.16 -11.95
N ARG A 115 -4.03 -22.24 -11.20
CA ARG A 115 -5.26 -23.07 -11.28
C ARG A 115 -6.50 -22.26 -10.91
N ALA A 116 -6.48 -21.53 -9.80
CA ALA A 116 -7.61 -20.72 -9.36
C ALA A 116 -7.96 -19.63 -10.39
N LEU A 117 -6.95 -18.98 -11.00
CA LEU A 117 -7.16 -17.99 -12.04
C LEU A 117 -7.81 -18.60 -13.28
N LYS A 118 -7.37 -19.79 -13.72
CA LYS A 118 -8.01 -20.52 -14.82
C LYS A 118 -9.47 -20.84 -14.52
N GLU A 119 -9.77 -21.38 -13.33
CA GLU A 119 -11.14 -21.68 -12.94
C GLU A 119 -12.06 -20.45 -12.96
N VAL A 120 -11.53 -19.27 -12.60
CA VAL A 120 -12.28 -18.01 -12.69
C VAL A 120 -12.48 -17.59 -14.15
N VAL A 121 -11.43 -17.65 -14.97
CA VAL A 121 -11.50 -17.32 -16.41
C VAL A 121 -12.49 -18.21 -17.13
N ASP A 122 -12.46 -19.53 -16.90
CA ASP A 122 -13.37 -20.49 -17.52
C ASP A 122 -14.82 -20.21 -17.14
N LYS A 123 -15.08 -19.88 -15.86
CA LYS A 123 -16.41 -19.49 -15.38
C LYS A 123 -16.91 -18.20 -16.01
N LEU A 124 -16.04 -17.19 -16.15
CA LEU A 124 -16.39 -15.92 -16.79
C LEU A 124 -16.66 -16.11 -18.28
N ALA A 125 -15.80 -16.85 -18.99
CA ALA A 125 -15.91 -17.11 -20.42
C ALA A 125 -17.15 -17.97 -20.78
N SER A 126 -17.62 -18.80 -19.83
CA SER A 126 -18.85 -19.58 -19.99
C SER A 126 -20.14 -18.74 -19.92
N SER A 127 -20.05 -17.48 -19.50
CA SER A 127 -21.19 -16.56 -19.36
C SER A 127 -21.21 -15.56 -20.52
N ASP A 128 -22.38 -15.37 -21.14
CA ASP A 128 -22.60 -14.40 -22.22
C ASP A 128 -22.39 -12.93 -21.81
N LYS A 129 -22.46 -12.64 -20.51
CA LYS A 129 -22.25 -11.31 -19.90
C LYS A 129 -20.82 -10.81 -19.95
N PHE A 130 -19.82 -11.68 -20.14
CA PHE A 130 -18.42 -11.30 -20.05
C PHE A 130 -17.70 -11.49 -21.40
N GLU A 131 -16.73 -10.62 -21.66
CA GLU A 131 -15.74 -10.79 -22.72
C GLU A 131 -14.38 -10.88 -22.04
N VAL A 132 -13.76 -12.05 -22.05
CA VAL A 132 -12.45 -12.26 -21.42
C VAL A 132 -11.35 -12.04 -22.46
N VAL A 133 -10.37 -11.21 -22.13
CA VAL A 133 -9.23 -10.91 -23.01
C VAL A 133 -7.91 -11.07 -22.27
N ASP A 134 -6.91 -11.63 -22.95
CA ASP A 134 -5.56 -11.69 -22.41
C ASP A 134 -4.92 -10.30 -22.46
N TRP A 135 -4.39 -9.85 -21.33
CA TRP A 135 -3.66 -8.60 -21.24
C TRP A 135 -2.17 -8.88 -21.03
N LYS A 136 -1.37 -8.36 -21.98
CA LYS A 136 0.09 -8.42 -21.88
C LYS A 136 0.57 -7.26 -21.01
N PRO A 137 1.29 -7.54 -19.91
CA PRO A 137 1.89 -6.48 -19.09
C PRO A 137 2.84 -5.64 -19.94
N TYR A 138 2.89 -4.33 -19.68
CA TYR A 138 3.76 -3.40 -20.40
C TYR A 138 4.77 -2.79 -19.44
N GLN A 139 6.04 -3.15 -19.59
CA GLN A 139 7.17 -2.59 -18.83
C GLN A 139 6.96 -2.63 -17.31
N HIS A 140 6.38 -3.72 -16.78
CA HIS A 140 6.16 -3.88 -15.33
C HIS A 140 7.47 -3.96 -14.55
N ASP A 141 8.52 -4.53 -15.15
CA ASP A 141 9.88 -4.52 -14.65
C ASP A 141 10.41 -3.09 -14.48
N ARG A 142 10.31 -2.25 -15.52
CA ARG A 142 10.70 -0.85 -15.46
C ARG A 142 9.83 -0.05 -14.51
N ALA A 143 8.53 -0.33 -14.44
CA ALA A 143 7.63 0.29 -13.47
C ALA A 143 8.06 -0.06 -12.04
N TRP A 144 8.46 -1.32 -11.80
CA TRP A 144 9.01 -1.74 -10.52
C TRP A 144 10.35 -1.05 -10.24
N GLU A 145 11.25 -0.94 -11.22
CA GLU A 145 12.49 -0.17 -11.07
C GLU A 145 12.21 1.27 -10.66
N ILE A 146 11.29 1.96 -11.34
CA ILE A 146 10.93 3.36 -11.05
C ILE A 146 10.32 3.48 -9.64
N ILE A 147 9.36 2.61 -9.29
CA ILE A 147 8.65 2.70 -8.00
C ILE A 147 9.53 2.25 -6.84
N SER A 148 10.39 1.25 -7.04
CA SER A 148 11.35 0.83 -6.01
C SER A 148 12.52 1.81 -5.86
N TRP A 149 12.79 2.61 -6.90
CA TRP A 149 13.73 3.73 -6.85
C TRP A 149 13.23 4.88 -5.97
N ASP A 150 11.91 5.06 -5.83
CA ASP A 150 11.30 6.05 -4.92
C ASP A 150 11.49 5.71 -3.42
N GLY A 151 12.27 4.67 -3.11
CA GLY A 151 12.82 4.41 -1.78
C GLY A 151 14.04 5.26 -1.42
N THR A 152 13.98 6.59 -1.59
CA THR A 152 14.98 7.60 -1.14
C THR A 152 16.41 7.43 -1.70
N PRO A 153 17.05 8.46 -2.28
CA PRO A 153 18.51 8.49 -2.36
C PRO A 153 19.05 8.60 -0.93
N THR A 154 19.23 7.43 -0.31
CA THR A 154 19.94 7.33 0.95
C THR A 154 21.40 7.46 0.58
N VAL A 155 22.02 8.59 0.89
CA VAL A 155 23.48 8.64 0.95
C VAL A 155 23.86 7.74 2.10
N LYS A 156 24.18 6.48 1.79
CA LYS A 156 24.70 5.53 2.77
C LYS A 156 26.13 5.93 3.05
N ASN A 157 26.32 6.66 4.14
CA ASN A 157 27.64 6.88 4.68
C ASN A 157 27.78 6.09 5.98
N LYS A 158 28.96 6.14 6.58
CA LYS A 158 29.21 5.62 7.92
C LYS A 158 29.70 6.76 8.80
N VAL A 159 29.57 6.58 10.11
CA VAL A 159 30.23 7.44 11.08
C VAL A 159 31.74 7.41 10.83
N ASP A 160 32.32 8.59 10.63
CA ASP A 160 33.73 8.84 10.40
C ASP A 160 34.30 9.59 11.60
N VAL A 161 35.10 8.88 12.40
CA VAL A 161 35.71 9.41 13.63
C VAL A 161 36.53 10.68 13.39
N SER A 162 37.06 10.89 12.18
CA SER A 162 37.84 12.08 11.85
C SER A 162 36.99 13.32 11.51
N LYS A 163 35.69 13.12 11.26
CA LYS A 163 34.77 14.17 10.78
C LYS A 163 33.59 14.43 11.71
N ASP A 164 33.14 13.39 12.41
CA ASP A 164 31.96 13.45 13.27
C ASP A 164 32.37 13.77 14.71
N SER A 165 31.80 14.84 15.28
CA SER A 165 32.06 15.28 16.65
C SER A 165 30.76 15.64 17.35
N VAL A 166 30.77 15.50 18.68
CA VAL A 166 29.61 15.79 19.52
C VAL A 166 29.53 17.29 19.76
N ASP A 167 28.39 17.90 19.44
CA ASP A 167 28.12 19.27 19.85
C ASP A 167 27.81 19.30 21.36
N MET A 168 28.76 19.82 22.14
CA MET A 168 28.65 19.90 23.59
C MET A 168 27.65 20.97 24.05
N ASN A 169 27.25 21.88 23.16
CA ASN A 169 26.32 22.97 23.44
C ASN A 169 24.88 22.68 22.96
N HIS A 170 24.59 21.45 22.49
CA HIS A 170 23.24 21.08 22.05
C HIS A 170 22.24 21.13 23.21
N GLU A 171 21.18 21.93 23.06
CA GLU A 171 20.03 21.96 23.96
C GLU A 171 18.95 20.98 23.46
N PRO A 172 18.62 19.93 24.23
CA PRO A 172 17.63 18.94 23.82
C PRO A 172 16.22 19.53 23.64
N ARG A 173 15.51 19.05 22.63
CA ARG A 173 14.14 19.52 22.30
C ARG A 173 13.03 18.74 23.02
N ASN A 174 13.34 17.56 23.53
CA ASN A 174 12.46 16.66 24.30
C ASN A 174 13.29 15.51 24.93
N GLU A 175 12.65 14.69 25.76
CA GLU A 175 13.30 13.56 26.48
C GLU A 175 14.03 12.59 25.54
N ARG A 176 13.45 12.27 24.37
CA ARG A 176 14.07 11.35 23.42
C ARG A 176 15.30 11.95 22.75
N ASP A 177 15.30 13.26 22.50
CA ASP A 177 16.47 13.98 21.99
C ASP A 177 17.59 14.02 23.03
N GLU A 178 17.24 14.20 24.30
CA GLU A 178 18.18 14.17 25.43
C GLU A 178 18.88 12.81 25.57
N GLU A 179 18.11 11.71 25.51
CA GLU A 179 18.64 10.34 25.52
C GLU A 179 19.61 10.09 24.37
N ASN A 180 19.24 10.50 23.15
CA ASN A 180 20.10 10.34 21.98
C ASN A 180 21.41 11.12 22.12
N VAL A 181 21.36 12.35 22.63
CA VAL A 181 22.56 13.19 22.82
C VAL A 181 23.45 12.64 23.94
N ALA A 182 22.86 12.09 25.01
CA ALA A 182 23.61 11.47 26.10
C ALA A 182 24.44 10.28 25.61
N LEU A 183 23.87 9.43 24.75
CA LEU A 183 24.57 8.30 24.12
C LEU A 183 25.81 8.74 23.31
N TRP A 184 25.68 9.84 22.56
CA TRP A 184 26.80 10.41 21.80
C TRP A 184 27.84 11.07 22.72
N LYS A 185 27.43 11.73 23.81
CA LYS A 185 28.35 12.29 24.82
C LYS A 185 29.15 11.22 25.55
N GLU A 186 28.54 10.07 25.83
CA GLU A 186 29.17 8.96 26.55
C GLU A 186 30.17 8.20 25.66
N HIS A 187 29.77 7.88 24.43
CA HIS A 187 30.52 6.95 23.58
C HIS A 187 31.30 7.64 22.44
N GLY A 188 30.97 8.89 22.11
CA GLY A 188 31.60 9.65 21.03
C GLY A 188 31.50 8.97 19.66
N ALA A 189 32.19 9.52 18.66
CA ALA A 189 32.22 8.93 17.32
C ALA A 189 32.91 7.54 17.30
N GLU A 190 33.81 7.25 18.25
CA GLU A 190 34.47 5.94 18.35
C GLU A 190 33.51 4.82 18.74
N GLY A 191 32.57 5.06 19.66
CA GLY A 191 31.57 4.05 20.03
C GLY A 191 30.57 3.73 18.92
N TYR A 192 30.45 4.62 17.93
CA TYR A 192 29.59 4.46 16.75
C TYR A 192 30.39 4.23 15.46
N LYS A 193 31.69 3.93 15.55
CA LYS A 193 32.53 3.69 14.38
C LYS A 193 31.90 2.66 13.45
N ASP A 194 31.89 2.97 12.15
CA ASP A 194 31.26 2.17 11.08
C ASP A 194 29.73 2.06 11.11
N ALA A 195 29.03 2.68 12.08
CA ALA A 195 27.57 2.68 12.12
C ALA A 195 26.98 3.36 10.87
N PRO A 196 25.88 2.84 10.30
CA PRO A 196 25.30 3.36 9.08
C PRO A 196 24.63 4.72 9.32
N VAL A 197 24.93 5.69 8.47
CA VAL A 197 24.29 7.00 8.40
C VAL A 197 23.36 7.02 7.20
N SER A 198 22.09 7.34 7.43
CA SER A 198 21.06 7.43 6.41
C SER A 198 20.52 8.87 6.34
N LEU A 199 20.68 9.52 5.19
CA LEU A 199 20.12 10.86 4.96
C LEU A 199 18.86 10.77 4.10
N GLN A 200 17.80 11.50 4.51
CA GLN A 200 16.60 11.73 3.72
C GLN A 200 16.57 13.19 3.26
N LEU A 201 16.61 13.42 1.94
CA LEU A 201 16.48 14.75 1.36
C LEU A 201 15.04 14.98 0.90
N VAL A 202 14.43 16.09 1.34
CA VAL A 202 13.09 16.52 0.93
C VAL A 202 13.24 17.81 0.12
N GLY A 203 12.98 17.75 -1.18
CA GLY A 203 12.96 18.90 -2.09
C GLY A 203 11.58 19.53 -2.23
N ARG A 204 11.51 20.83 -2.55
CA ARG A 204 10.25 21.49 -2.95
C ARG A 204 9.74 20.90 -4.27
N ARG A 205 8.42 20.72 -4.38
CA ARG A 205 7.74 20.38 -5.65
C ARG A 205 8.19 21.36 -6.74
N TYR A 206 8.56 20.81 -7.90
CA TYR A 206 8.64 21.56 -9.15
C TYR A 206 7.30 22.29 -9.35
N VAL A 207 7.31 23.61 -9.17
CA VAL A 207 6.30 24.47 -9.75
C VAL A 207 6.80 24.77 -11.16
N ASP A 208 6.16 24.19 -12.16
CA ASP A 208 6.30 24.64 -13.54
C ASP A 208 5.73 26.06 -13.62
N THR A 209 6.57 27.06 -13.36
CA THR A 209 6.28 28.42 -13.81
C THR A 209 6.63 28.47 -15.28
N VAL A 210 5.58 28.46 -16.10
CA VAL A 210 5.64 28.82 -17.51
C VAL A 210 6.13 30.27 -17.59
N ALA A 211 7.29 30.48 -18.21
CA ALA A 211 7.80 31.77 -18.66
C ALA A 211 8.31 31.62 -20.09
#